data_AF-A0A1S4EQY4-F1
#
_entry.id   AF-A0A1S4EQY4-F1
#
_cell.length_a   1.000
_cell.length_b   1.000
_cell.length_c   1.000
_cell.angle_alpha   90.00
_cell.angle_beta   90.00
_cell.angle_gamma   90.00
#
_symmetry.space_group_name_H-M   'P 1'
#
loop_
_entity.id
_entity.type
_entity.pdbx_description
1 polymer ?
#
loop_
_entity_poly.entity_id
_entity_poly.type
_entity_poly.pdbx_seq_one_letter_code
_entity_poly.pdbx_strand_id
1 'polypeptide(L)' 'MGSAPPTFKPIDNPASFHEQFVMRVFNYNYIYAINLWLLLCPQWLCNDWSMGSLPLIQSWTDYRLVFVLAFWTAMAG' A
#
# COMPACT_ATOMS: atom_id res chain seq x y z
N MET A 1 -8.12 12.55 -30.27
CA MET A 1 -7.67 12.27 -28.89
C MET A 1 -6.95 10.94 -28.93
N GLY A 2 -5.64 10.77 -28.94
CA GLY A 2 -4.46 11.61 -28.71
C GLY A 2 -3.39 10.59 -28.27
N SER A 3 -2.46 10.20 -29.15
CA SER A 3 -1.61 9.01 -29.02
C SER A 3 -0.55 9.05 -27.90
N ALA A 4 -0.72 9.88 -26.87
CA ALA A 4 0.17 9.94 -25.73
C ALA A 4 -0.20 8.88 -24.67
N PRO A 5 0.77 8.24 -24.02
CA PRO A 5 0.50 7.33 -22.91
C PRO A 5 -0.17 8.10 -21.76
N PRO A 6 -1.05 7.44 -20.98
CA PRO A 6 -1.69 8.08 -19.83
C PRO A 6 -0.63 8.48 -18.79
N THR A 7 -0.82 9.64 -18.17
CA THR A 7 0.04 10.13 -17.10
C THR A 7 -0.61 9.81 -15.75
N PHE A 8 0.06 9.02 -14.93
CA PHE A 8 -0.41 8.73 -13.57
C PHE A 8 -0.27 9.96 -12.69
N LYS A 9 -1.28 10.20 -11.85
CA LYS A 9 -1.27 11.22 -10.81
C LYS A 9 -1.08 10.56 -9.44
N PRO A 10 -0.62 11.31 -8.43
CA PRO A 10 -0.50 10.80 -7.06
C PRO A 10 -1.78 10.19 -6.51
N ILE A 11 -2.95 10.72 -6.89
CA ILE A 11 -4.24 10.18 -6.44
C ILE A 11 -4.52 8.77 -6.99
N ASP A 12 -3.96 8.41 -8.16
CA ASP A 12 -4.19 7.11 -8.78
C ASP A 12 -3.41 6.00 -8.08
N ASN A 13 -2.25 6.33 -7.51
CA ASN A 13 -1.44 5.40 -6.72
C ASN A 13 -0.48 6.16 -5.78
N PRO A 14 -0.95 6.61 -4.60
CA PRO A 14 -0.12 7.44 -3.72
C PRO A 14 1.21 6.79 -3.33
N ALA A 15 1.23 5.46 -3.15
CA ALA A 15 2.43 4.72 -2.77
C ALA A 15 3.55 4.79 -3.83
N SER A 16 3.20 4.81 -5.12
CA SER A 16 4.16 4.98 -6.22
C SER A 16 4.90 6.31 -6.20
N PHE A 17 4.27 7.36 -5.65
CA PHE A 17 4.79 8.73 -5.67
C PHE A 17 5.59 9.10 -4.41
N HIS A 18 5.77 8.17 -3.47
CA HIS A 18 6.63 8.43 -2.31
C HIS A 18 8.08 8.70 -2.76
N GLU A 19 8.78 9.65 -2.16
CA GLU A 19 10.12 10.05 -2.63
C GLU A 19 11.14 8.91 -2.50
N GLN A 20 11.16 8.25 -1.35
CA GLN A 20 12.05 7.13 -1.07
C GLN A 20 11.55 5.80 -1.66
N PHE A 21 12.38 5.14 -2.48
CA PHE A 21 12.07 3.84 -3.07
C PHE A 21 11.70 2.78 -2.03
N VAL A 22 12.44 2.74 -0.92
CA VAL A 22 12.21 1.76 0.15
C VAL A 22 10.82 1.92 0.78
N MET A 23 10.35 3.16 0.96
CA MET A 23 9.00 3.42 1.45
C MET A 23 7.93 3.03 0.44
N ARG A 24 8.18 3.14 -0.88
CA ARG A 24 7.28 2.58 -1.89
C ARG A 24 7.09 1.08 -1.68
N VAL A 25 8.21 0.35 -1.53
CA VAL A 25 8.19 -1.10 -1.26
C VAL A 25 7.40 -1.41 0.01
N PHE A 26 7.68 -0.73 1.13
CA PHE A 26 6.93 -0.96 2.37
C PHE A 26 5.44 -0.69 2.23
N ASN A 27 5.04 0.37 1.54
CA ASN A 27 3.62 0.67 1.33
C ASN A 27 2.90 -0.38 0.46
N TYR A 28 3.56 -0.94 -0.56
CA TYR A 28 2.99 -2.07 -1.31
C TYR A 28 2.80 -3.31 -0.44
N ASN A 29 3.78 -3.62 0.40
CA ASN A 29 3.67 -4.74 1.33
C ASN A 29 2.61 -4.49 2.42
N TYR A 30 2.42 -3.24 2.84
CA TYR A 30 1.33 -2.85 3.72
C TYR A 30 -0.04 -3.06 3.07
N ILE A 31 -0.20 -2.74 1.78
CA ILE A 31 -1.42 -3.05 1.02
C ILE A 31 -1.68 -4.57 1.02
N TYR A 32 -0.66 -5.40 0.81
CA TYR A 32 -0.82 -6.87 0.87
C TYR A 32 -1.25 -7.37 2.25
N ALA A 33 -0.64 -6.84 3.32
CA ALA A 33 -1.01 -7.18 4.69
C ALA A 33 -2.47 -6.82 5.00
N ILE A 34 -2.94 -5.65 4.54
CA ILE A 34 -4.35 -5.25 4.68
C ILE A 34 -5.27 -6.16 3.87
N ASN A 35 -4.89 -6.52 2.65
CA ASN A 35 -5.68 -7.45 1.82
C ASN A 35 -5.83 -8.82 2.50
N LEU A 36 -4.76 -9.35 3.12
CA LEU A 36 -4.85 -10.58 3.90
C LEU A 36 -5.83 -10.44 5.07
N TRP A 37 -5.78 -9.30 5.78
CA TRP A 37 -6.75 -9.02 6.84
C TRP A 37 -8.20 -8.98 6.32
N LEU A 38 -8.43 -8.37 5.16
CA LEU A 38 -9.76 -8.30 4.53
C LEU A 38 -10.30 -9.68 4.15
N LEU A 39 -9.45 -10.67 3.82
CA LEU A 39 -9.88 -12.04 3.59
C LEU A 39 -10.46 -12.70 4.86
N LEU A 40 -9.91 -12.34 6.03
CA LEU A 40 -10.38 -12.83 7.33
C LEU A 40 -11.58 -12.01 7.84
N CYS A 41 -11.57 -10.71 7.59
CA CYS A 41 -12.56 -9.77 8.10
C CYS A 41 -12.88 -8.68 7.04
N PRO A 42 -13.91 -8.90 6.20
CA PRO A 42 -14.23 -8.03 5.07
C PRO A 42 -15.04 -6.79 5.51
N GLN A 43 -14.38 -5.85 6.17
CA GLN A 43 -15.03 -4.65 6.75
C GLN A 43 -14.76 -3.36 5.95
N TRP A 44 -13.58 -3.19 5.35
CA TRP A 44 -13.16 -1.96 4.64
C TRP A 44 -13.09 -2.17 3.13
N LEU A 45 -14.22 -2.53 2.52
CA LEU A 45 -14.31 -2.81 1.08
C LEU A 45 -14.37 -1.50 0.27
N CYS A 46 -13.20 -0.95 -0.01
CA CYS A 46 -13.01 0.24 -0.85
C CYS A 46 -11.82 0.02 -1.80
N ASN A 47 -11.42 1.02 -2.58
CA ASN A 47 -10.28 0.87 -3.47
C ASN A 47 -8.98 0.84 -2.67
N ASP A 48 -8.24 -0.27 -2.69
CA ASP A 48 -7.14 -0.50 -1.75
C ASP A 48 -5.88 0.37 -1.93
N TRP A 49 -5.67 0.97 -3.11
CA TRP A 49 -4.36 1.54 -3.48
C TRP A 49 -4.43 2.90 -4.17
N SER A 50 -5.62 3.47 -4.32
CA SER A 50 -5.82 4.79 -4.92
C SER A 50 -6.70 5.68 -4.03
N MET A 51 -6.92 6.92 -4.45
CA MET A 51 -7.85 7.87 -3.85
C MET A 51 -7.58 8.19 -2.37
N GLY A 52 -6.40 7.84 -1.86
CA GLY A 52 -6.04 7.99 -0.45
C GLY A 52 -6.81 7.06 0.48
N SER A 53 -7.36 5.94 0.00
CA SER A 53 -8.14 5.00 0.82
C SER A 53 -7.35 4.37 1.97
N LEU A 54 -6.03 4.21 1.78
CA LEU A 54 -5.12 3.78 2.84
C LEU A 54 -4.11 4.89 3.16
N PRO A 55 -3.91 5.23 4.44
CA PRO A 55 -2.87 6.16 4.84
C PRO A 55 -1.49 5.57 4.55
N LEU A 56 -0.62 6.33 3.90
CA LEU A 56 0.75 5.86 3.60
C LEU A 56 1.62 5.82 4.84
N ILE A 57 2.54 4.86 4.88
CA ILE A 57 3.69 4.84 5.78
C ILE A 57 4.72 5.83 5.24
N GLN A 58 5.02 6.86 6.04
CA GLN A 58 5.90 7.99 5.66
C GLN A 58 7.27 7.94 6.35
N SER A 59 7.44 7.10 7.38
CA SER A 59 8.66 7.07 8.19
C SER A 59 8.91 5.69 8.79
N TRP A 60 10.16 5.46 9.20
CA TRP A 60 10.61 4.22 9.84
C TRP A 60 10.09 4.01 11.25
N THR A 61 9.60 5.07 11.90
CA THR A 61 9.01 5.02 13.24
C THR A 61 7.52 4.69 13.23
N ASP A 62 6.95 4.45 12.04
CA ASP A 62 5.55 4.09 11.90
C ASP A 62 5.32 2.65 12.39
N TYR A 63 4.50 2.51 13.44
CA TYR A 63 4.21 1.21 14.05
C TYR A 63 3.57 0.22 13.08
N ARG A 64 2.96 0.70 11.98
CA ARG A 64 2.33 -0.16 10.98
C ARG A 64 3.32 -1.03 10.22
N LEU A 65 4.61 -0.68 10.23
CA LEU A 65 5.68 -1.53 9.71
C LEU A 65 5.74 -2.88 10.42
N VAL A 66 5.33 -2.97 11.70
CA VAL A 66 5.28 -4.23 12.44
C VAL A 66 4.29 -5.20 11.80
N PHE A 67 3.14 -4.73 11.29
CA PHE A 67 2.18 -5.60 10.59
C PHE A 67 2.71 -6.14 9.27
N VAL A 68 3.53 -5.36 8.57
CA VAL A 68 4.21 -5.80 7.34
C VAL A 68 5.18 -6.94 7.64
N LEU A 69 5.97 -6.80 8.70
CA LEU A 69 6.89 -7.86 9.15
C LEU A 69 6.11 -9.10 9.60
N ALA A 70 5.06 -8.91 10.40
CA ALA A 70 4.20 -10.00 10.86
C ALA A 70 3.58 -10.77 9.69
N PHE A 71 3.09 -10.07 8.67
CA PHE A 71 2.56 -10.66 7.43
C PHE A 71 3.60 -11.59 6.77
N TRP A 72 4.81 -11.09 6.52
CA TRP A 72 5.84 -11.90 5.87
C TRP A 72 6.33 -13.06 6.75
N THR A 73 6.39 -12.89 8.08
CA THR A 73 6.72 -14.00 8.98
C THR A 73 5.65 -15.09 8.98
N ALA A 74 4.37 -14.72 8.89
CA ALA A 74 3.27 -15.67 8.83
C ALA A 74 3.21 -16.41 7.47
N MET A 75 3.53 -15.72 6.37
CA MET A 75 3.56 -16.31 5.03
C MET A 75 4.81 -17.15 4.75
N ALA A 76 5.88 -16.99 5.54
CA ALA A 76 7.14 -17.72 5.38
C ALA A 76 7.17 -19.07 6.13
N GLY A 77 6.18 -19.35 6.98
CA GLY A 77 5.99 -20.64 7.66
C GLY A 77 5.15 -21.60 6.82
#